data_AF-A0A2V6UW97-F1
#
_entry.id   AF-A0A2V6UW97-F1
#
_cell.length_a   1.000
_cell.length_b   1.000
_cell.length_c   1.000
_cell.angle_alpha   90.00
_cell.angle_beta   90.00
_cell.angle_gamma   90.00
#
_symmetry.space_group_name_H-M   'P 1'
#
loop_
_entity.id
_entity.type
_entity.pdbx_description
1 polymer ?
#
loop_
_entity_poly.entity_id
_entity_poly.type
_entity_poly.pdbx_seq_one_letter_code
_entity_poly.pdbx_strand_id
1 'polypeptide(L)'
;MGSRTLLMILALAAASPAYAHVSRTADEVVAEVRRATEQYRDIARARADGFVQISGMEARHGYHFINVNSPLLAATGIAAGQFDLARPPMLLYVERDSVWRLVGVEYALPSPPVPNPLPGAEWHRHEASCHYRDYRELPAPRAAECAARHPESGEPFVLWHPAFAVAHVWAWDDNPDGPFAEENRALAAYGGSARLHPGHRAPRSAPELAYSQVTHRVAGSVLLLLASVIAWESWRRRPFPWSALSSALWILFGLYLIPTSDPESWPWGPGRFVEIFTDSLVLQHKALAMVPIIFGVVGILRGAGVIERARTTVLVPVLAVLAGASLFVHFHDGHFHMDAIYIQHAAMGATAVSAGVMLFLARRTARGEAVIRWAWPGVLALLGLLLLVYVEA
;
A
#
# COMPACT_ATOMS: atom_id res chain seq x y z
N MET A 1 -8.54 -64.13 46.20
CA MET A 1 -9.89 -64.34 45.63
C MET A 1 -10.79 -63.35 46.36
N GLY A 2 -11.29 -62.26 45.82
CA GLY A 2 -11.77 -61.94 44.47
C GLY A 2 -13.11 -61.21 44.68
N SER A 3 -13.44 -60.24 43.80
CA SER A 3 -14.76 -59.61 43.65
C SER A 3 -15.18 -58.63 44.78
N ARG A 4 -15.67 -57.40 44.56
CA ARG A 4 -16.17 -56.69 43.37
C ARG A 4 -16.35 -55.22 43.81
N THR A 5 -15.78 -54.25 43.10
CA THR A 5 -16.22 -52.85 43.20
C THR A 5 -16.58 -52.41 41.79
N LEU A 6 -17.89 -52.25 41.59
CA LEU A 6 -18.53 -51.83 40.35
C LEU A 6 -18.23 -50.34 40.16
N LEU A 7 -17.39 -50.00 39.17
CA LEU A 7 -17.18 -48.60 38.77
C LEU A 7 -18.25 -48.23 37.74
N MET A 8 -19.27 -47.47 38.17
CA MET A 8 -20.20 -46.78 37.27
C MET A 8 -19.42 -45.69 36.53
N ILE A 9 -19.22 -45.87 35.23
CA ILE A 9 -18.72 -44.79 34.35
C ILE A 9 -19.94 -43.95 33.96
N LEU A 10 -20.08 -42.78 34.59
CA LEU A 10 -21.03 -41.75 34.17
C LEU A 10 -20.44 -41.03 32.96
N ALA A 11 -20.92 -41.33 31.76
CA ALA A 11 -20.59 -40.55 30.57
C ALA A 11 -21.31 -39.19 30.64
N LEU A 12 -20.62 -38.16 31.11
CA LEU A 12 -21.05 -36.78 30.88
C LEU A 12 -20.86 -36.47 29.40
N ALA A 13 -21.95 -36.53 28.63
CA ALA A 13 -22.02 -35.85 27.35
C ALA A 13 -21.96 -34.34 27.63
N ALA A 14 -20.79 -33.75 27.44
CA ALA A 14 -20.66 -32.30 27.40
C ALA A 14 -21.36 -31.80 26.13
N ALA A 15 -22.63 -31.40 26.27
CA ALA A 15 -23.27 -30.57 25.26
C ALA A 15 -22.51 -29.25 25.24
N SER A 16 -21.67 -29.04 24.24
CA SER A 16 -21.11 -27.72 23.95
C SER A 16 -22.29 -26.78 23.72
N PRO A 17 -22.39 -25.64 24.43
CA PRO A 17 -23.39 -24.66 24.05
C PRO A 17 -23.07 -24.23 22.62
N ALA A 18 -24.03 -24.43 21.72
CA ALA A 18 -23.98 -23.78 20.42
C ALA A 18 -23.91 -22.27 20.72
N TYR A 19 -22.75 -21.66 20.47
CA TYR A 19 -22.66 -20.21 20.39
C TYR A 19 -23.62 -19.80 19.26
N ALA A 20 -24.82 -19.37 19.63
CA ALA A 20 -25.66 -18.63 18.71
C ALA A 20 -24.86 -17.37 18.35
N HIS A 21 -24.37 -17.30 17.12
CA HIS A 21 -23.89 -16.04 16.56
C HIS A 21 -25.07 -15.07 16.63
N VAL A 22 -25.07 -14.15 17.60
CA VAL A 22 -26.04 -13.06 17.62
C VAL A 22 -25.72 -12.22 16.40
N SER A 23 -26.50 -12.42 15.34
CA SER A 23 -26.41 -11.62 14.13
C SER A 23 -26.91 -10.23 14.49
N ARG A 24 -26.10 -9.19 14.23
CA ARG A 24 -26.50 -7.80 14.45
C ARG A 24 -27.76 -7.50 13.65
N THR A 25 -28.53 -6.49 14.05
CA THR A 25 -29.60 -5.93 13.19
C THR A 25 -29.02 -4.91 12.21
N ALA A 26 -29.77 -4.58 11.16
CA ALA A 26 -29.38 -3.51 10.23
C ALA A 26 -29.19 -2.17 10.97
N ASP A 27 -30.09 -1.86 11.91
CA ASP A 27 -30.03 -0.63 12.70
C ASP A 27 -28.80 -0.56 13.60
N GLU A 28 -28.39 -1.68 14.20
CA GLU A 28 -27.16 -1.76 15.00
C GLU A 28 -25.91 -1.49 14.15
N VAL A 29 -25.86 -2.05 12.95
CA VAL A 29 -24.77 -1.80 11.99
C VAL A 29 -24.73 -0.33 11.58
N VAL A 30 -25.87 0.22 11.15
CA VAL A 30 -25.96 1.63 10.74
C VAL A 30 -25.59 2.56 11.90
N ALA A 31 -26.03 2.28 13.12
CA ALA A 31 -25.68 3.06 14.31
C ALA A 31 -24.19 3.00 14.64
N GLU A 32 -23.54 1.85 14.45
CA GLU A 32 -22.09 1.72 14.62
C GLU A 32 -21.33 2.55 13.58
N VAL A 33 -21.70 2.42 12.31
CA VAL A 33 -21.08 3.18 11.22
C VAL A 33 -21.25 4.69 11.41
N ARG A 34 -22.46 5.15 11.79
CA ARG A 34 -22.70 6.55 12.15
C ARG A 34 -21.76 7.02 13.26
N ARG A 35 -21.67 6.26 14.35
CA ARG A 35 -20.80 6.62 15.48
C ARG A 35 -19.33 6.69 15.08
N ALA A 36 -18.88 5.75 14.25
CA ALA A 36 -17.50 5.68 13.79
C ALA A 36 -17.12 6.75 12.76
N THR A 37 -18.09 7.32 12.06
CA THR A 37 -17.87 8.27 10.95
C THR A 37 -18.44 9.67 11.16
N GLU A 38 -19.02 9.97 12.33
CA GLU A 38 -19.58 11.30 12.64
C GLU A 38 -18.55 12.41 12.42
N GLN A 39 -17.29 12.20 12.85
CA GLN A 39 -16.24 13.20 12.63
C GLN A 39 -15.97 13.49 11.15
N TYR A 40 -16.28 12.56 10.24
CA TYR A 40 -16.04 12.68 8.81
C TYR A 40 -17.17 13.40 8.06
N ARG A 41 -18.23 13.82 8.74
CA ARG A 41 -19.16 14.80 8.18
C ARG A 41 -18.45 16.12 7.85
N ASP A 42 -17.37 16.42 8.57
CA ASP A 42 -16.38 17.42 8.17
C ASP A 42 -15.33 16.76 7.28
N ILE A 43 -15.35 17.09 5.99
CA ILE A 43 -14.40 16.53 5.01
C ILE A 43 -12.94 16.90 5.34
N ALA A 44 -12.68 18.00 6.04
CA ALA A 44 -11.33 18.36 6.45
C ALA A 44 -10.77 17.35 7.45
N ARG A 45 -11.61 16.78 8.33
CA ARG A 45 -11.24 15.69 9.24
C ARG A 45 -10.95 14.40 8.48
N ALA A 46 -11.76 14.07 7.47
CA ALA A 46 -11.50 12.90 6.63
C ALA A 46 -10.15 13.02 5.92
N ARG A 47 -9.86 14.17 5.30
CA ARG A 47 -8.57 14.43 4.65
C ARG A 47 -7.39 14.36 5.63
N ALA A 48 -7.55 14.93 6.83
CA ALA A 48 -6.53 14.87 7.87
C ALA A 48 -6.22 13.43 8.34
N ASP A 49 -7.24 12.57 8.34
CA ASP A 49 -7.12 11.14 8.71
C ASP A 49 -6.70 10.25 7.53
N GLY A 50 -6.33 10.85 6.39
CA GLY A 50 -5.77 10.14 5.23
C GLY A 50 -6.81 9.63 4.23
N PHE A 51 -8.03 10.17 4.23
CA PHE A 51 -8.99 9.89 3.15
C PHE A 51 -8.73 10.79 1.95
N VAL A 52 -8.55 10.19 0.78
CA VAL A 52 -8.34 10.91 -0.49
C VAL A 52 -9.39 10.52 -1.51
N GLN A 53 -9.79 11.46 -2.35
CA GLN A 53 -10.74 11.22 -3.43
C GLN A 53 -10.12 10.30 -4.48
N ILE A 54 -10.81 9.23 -4.84
CA ILE A 54 -10.36 8.28 -5.87
C ILE A 54 -11.29 8.16 -7.07
N SER A 55 -12.47 8.78 -7.01
CA SER A 55 -13.39 8.79 -8.13
C SER A 55 -14.01 10.16 -8.40
N GLY A 56 -14.66 10.29 -9.55
CA GLY A 56 -15.55 11.41 -9.84
C GLY A 56 -16.92 11.19 -9.20
N MET A 57 -17.89 12.06 -9.51
CA MET A 57 -19.27 11.82 -9.09
C MET A 57 -19.82 10.61 -9.87
N GLU A 58 -20.05 9.49 -9.19
CA GLU A 58 -20.68 8.32 -9.78
C GLU A 58 -22.18 8.33 -9.52
N ALA A 59 -22.97 8.29 -10.59
CA ALA A 59 -24.41 8.35 -10.48
C ALA A 59 -24.91 7.28 -9.50
N ARG A 60 -25.67 7.72 -8.49
CA ARG A 60 -26.26 6.88 -7.43
C ARG A 60 -25.28 6.30 -6.39
N HIS A 61 -23.99 6.61 -6.47
CA HIS A 61 -22.98 6.15 -5.49
C HIS A 61 -22.33 7.30 -4.72
N GLY A 62 -22.03 8.42 -5.39
CA GLY A 62 -21.28 9.53 -4.80
C GLY A 62 -19.85 9.62 -5.35
N TYR A 63 -19.05 10.44 -4.69
CA TYR A 63 -17.61 10.47 -4.80
C TYR A 63 -17.01 9.51 -3.78
N HIS A 64 -16.10 8.64 -4.22
CA HIS A 64 -15.40 7.69 -3.37
C HIS A 64 -14.12 8.31 -2.80
N PHE A 65 -13.97 8.23 -1.47
CA PHE A 65 -12.76 8.62 -0.76
C PHE A 65 -12.17 7.43 -0.03
N ILE A 66 -10.98 6.97 -0.43
CA ILE A 66 -10.30 5.84 0.20
C ILE A 66 -9.34 6.30 1.30
N ASN A 67 -9.28 5.56 2.41
CA ASN A 67 -8.23 5.75 3.40
C ASN A 67 -6.91 5.16 2.88
N VAL A 68 -5.87 5.99 2.75
CA VAL A 68 -4.53 5.54 2.28
C VAL A 68 -3.82 4.61 3.27
N ASN A 69 -4.31 4.53 4.50
CA ASN A 69 -3.85 3.56 5.51
C ASN A 69 -4.64 2.25 5.45
N SER A 70 -5.64 2.14 4.57
CA SER A 70 -6.48 0.95 4.46
C SER A 70 -5.63 -0.27 4.06
N PRO A 71 -5.84 -1.42 4.71
CA PRO A 71 -5.22 -2.67 4.30
C PRO A 71 -5.46 -2.98 2.83
N LEU A 72 -6.58 -2.54 2.25
CA LEU A 72 -6.95 -2.76 0.84
C LEU A 72 -5.86 -2.31 -0.16
N LEU A 73 -5.13 -1.24 0.18
CA LEU A 73 -4.06 -0.70 -0.67
C LEU A 73 -2.70 -1.36 -0.43
N ALA A 74 -2.53 -2.16 0.64
CA ALA A 74 -1.29 -2.88 0.88
C ALA A 74 -1.11 -4.02 -0.13
N ALA A 75 0.14 -4.36 -0.47
CA ALA A 75 0.46 -5.47 -1.39
C ALA A 75 -0.13 -6.83 -0.98
N THR A 76 -0.50 -7.00 0.29
CA THR A 76 -1.18 -8.18 0.86
C THR A 76 -2.67 -7.93 1.17
N GLY A 77 -3.18 -6.73 0.88
CA GLY A 77 -4.50 -6.22 1.25
C GLY A 77 -5.67 -6.99 0.67
N ILE A 78 -5.50 -7.45 -0.56
CA ILE A 78 -6.46 -8.29 -1.26
C ILE A 78 -6.42 -9.75 -0.75
N ALA A 79 -5.53 -10.10 0.19
CA ALA A 79 -5.51 -11.43 0.82
C ALA A 79 -5.98 -11.42 2.28
N ALA A 80 -6.04 -10.24 2.92
CA ALA A 80 -6.24 -10.10 4.37
C ALA A 80 -7.27 -9.03 4.74
N GLY A 81 -8.23 -8.71 3.86
CA GLY A 81 -9.31 -7.77 4.15
C GLY A 81 -10.03 -8.16 5.44
N GLN A 82 -9.73 -7.45 6.53
CA GLN A 82 -10.45 -7.60 7.79
C GLN A 82 -11.63 -6.64 7.74
N PHE A 83 -12.83 -7.20 7.88
CA PHE A 83 -14.04 -6.41 7.98
C PHE A 83 -14.13 -5.79 9.39
N ASP A 84 -14.07 -4.46 9.47
CA ASP A 84 -14.25 -3.71 10.71
C ASP A 84 -15.24 -2.56 10.48
N LEU A 85 -16.44 -2.68 11.08
CA LEU A 85 -17.47 -1.65 10.96
C LEU A 85 -16.99 -0.28 11.43
N ALA A 86 -16.12 -0.23 12.44
CA ALA A 86 -15.65 1.03 13.03
C ALA A 86 -14.54 1.69 12.21
N ARG A 87 -14.02 1.02 11.17
CA ARG A 87 -12.93 1.51 10.32
C ARG A 87 -13.24 1.25 8.85
N PRO A 88 -14.27 1.92 8.29
CA PRO A 88 -14.59 1.77 6.88
C PRO A 88 -13.40 2.21 6.02
N PRO A 89 -13.01 1.40 5.01
CA PRO A 89 -11.88 1.73 4.13
C PRO A 89 -12.22 2.89 3.19
N MET A 90 -13.51 3.13 2.92
CA MET A 90 -13.98 4.17 2.01
C MET A 90 -15.16 4.96 2.58
N LEU A 91 -15.15 6.26 2.33
CA LEU A 91 -16.23 7.19 2.62
C LEU A 91 -16.87 7.66 1.32
N LEU A 92 -18.19 7.82 1.33
CA LEU A 92 -18.96 8.28 0.17
C LEU A 92 -19.49 9.68 0.43
N TYR A 93 -19.20 10.60 -0.47
CA TYR A 93 -19.71 11.96 -0.39
C TYR A 93 -20.55 12.34 -1.60
N VAL A 94 -21.43 13.31 -1.42
CA VAL A 94 -21.93 14.13 -2.52
C VAL A 94 -21.50 15.57 -2.32
N GLU A 95 -21.46 16.31 -3.42
CA GLU A 95 -21.06 17.71 -3.44
C GLU A 95 -22.14 18.52 -4.15
N ARG A 96 -22.49 19.67 -3.57
CA ARG A 96 -23.32 20.69 -4.21
C ARG A 96 -22.89 22.05 -3.70
N ASP A 97 -22.68 23.00 -4.62
CA ASP A 97 -22.30 24.38 -4.31
C ASP A 97 -21.03 24.49 -3.42
N SER A 98 -20.03 23.65 -3.71
CA SER A 98 -18.78 23.44 -2.98
C SER A 98 -18.93 22.87 -1.56
N VAL A 99 -20.12 22.40 -1.19
CA VAL A 99 -20.39 21.79 0.11
C VAL A 99 -20.39 20.28 -0.02
N TRP A 100 -19.42 19.65 0.61
CA TRP A 100 -19.30 18.20 0.71
C TRP A 100 -20.16 17.65 1.84
N ARG A 101 -20.87 16.56 1.58
CA ARG A 101 -21.75 15.91 2.54
C ARG A 101 -21.54 14.41 2.50
N LEU A 102 -21.18 13.84 3.66
CA LEU A 102 -21.04 12.40 3.82
C LEU A 102 -22.43 11.75 3.69
N VAL A 103 -22.55 10.73 2.84
CA VAL A 103 -23.82 10.03 2.57
C VAL A 103 -23.78 8.57 3.01
N GLY A 104 -22.60 7.97 3.06
CA GLY A 104 -22.42 6.57 3.42
C GLY A 104 -20.96 6.16 3.47
N VAL A 105 -20.75 4.86 3.57
CA VAL A 105 -19.43 4.22 3.53
C VAL A 105 -19.48 3.00 2.62
N GLU A 106 -18.31 2.58 2.15
CA GLU A 106 -18.16 1.35 1.38
C GLU A 106 -17.12 0.45 2.04
N TYR A 107 -17.45 -0.84 2.10
CA TYR A 107 -16.52 -1.89 2.49
C TYR A 107 -16.14 -2.70 1.27
N ALA A 108 -14.82 -2.77 1.01
CA ALA A 108 -14.26 -3.61 -0.04
C ALA A 108 -13.46 -4.77 0.57
N LEU A 109 -13.74 -5.98 0.10
CA LEU A 109 -13.09 -7.23 0.48
C LEU A 109 -12.72 -8.04 -0.77
N PRO A 110 -11.74 -8.96 -0.69
CA PRO A 110 -11.32 -9.75 -1.86
C PRO A 110 -12.43 -10.62 -2.46
N SER A 111 -13.32 -11.09 -1.59
CA SER A 111 -14.47 -11.93 -1.91
C SER A 111 -15.57 -11.69 -0.89
N PRO A 112 -16.84 -11.99 -1.22
CA PRO A 112 -17.93 -11.87 -0.25
C PRO A 112 -17.65 -12.70 1.02
N PRO A 113 -17.79 -12.10 2.22
CA PRO A 113 -17.51 -12.78 3.47
C PRO A 113 -18.58 -13.81 3.84
N VAL A 114 -18.17 -14.93 4.44
CA VAL A 114 -19.06 -15.98 4.96
C VAL A 114 -18.68 -16.28 6.42
N PRO A 115 -19.56 -16.05 7.41
CA PRO A 115 -20.92 -15.51 7.28
C PRO A 115 -20.93 -14.02 6.88
N ASN A 116 -22.03 -13.56 6.28
CA ASN A 116 -22.18 -12.16 5.90
C ASN A 116 -22.30 -11.27 7.16
N PRO A 117 -21.39 -10.32 7.40
CA PRO A 117 -21.39 -9.47 8.58
C PRO A 117 -22.38 -8.29 8.47
N LEU A 118 -22.98 -8.08 7.29
CA LEU A 118 -23.99 -7.08 6.99
C LEU A 118 -25.33 -7.80 6.73
N PRO A 119 -26.21 -7.90 7.74
CA PRO A 119 -27.45 -8.67 7.63
C PRO A 119 -28.34 -8.16 6.49
N GLY A 120 -28.65 -9.04 5.53
CA GLY A 120 -29.49 -8.70 4.39
C GLY A 120 -28.82 -7.87 3.30
N ALA A 121 -27.53 -7.53 3.45
CA ALA A 121 -26.77 -6.86 2.39
C ALA A 121 -26.35 -7.86 1.31
N GLU A 122 -26.47 -7.48 0.05
CA GLU A 122 -25.85 -8.20 -1.05
C GLU A 122 -24.45 -7.61 -1.32
N TRP A 123 -23.43 -8.46 -1.25
CA TRP A 123 -22.08 -8.08 -1.66
C TRP A 123 -21.98 -8.22 -3.17
N HIS A 124 -21.83 -7.10 -3.87
CA HIS A 124 -21.69 -7.08 -5.32
C HIS A 124 -20.22 -7.14 -5.72
N ARG A 125 -19.96 -7.46 -6.99
CA ARG A 125 -18.61 -7.55 -7.54
C ARG A 125 -18.27 -6.23 -8.23
N HIS A 126 -17.25 -5.55 -7.73
CA HIS A 126 -16.55 -4.52 -8.50
C HIS A 126 -15.59 -5.20 -9.47
N GLU A 127 -15.68 -4.88 -10.75
CA GLU A 127 -14.86 -5.50 -11.79
C GLU A 127 -13.39 -5.11 -11.66
N ALA A 128 -12.50 -5.88 -12.28
CA ALA A 128 -11.11 -5.46 -12.39
C ALA A 128 -11.05 -4.29 -13.38
N SER A 129 -10.48 -3.15 -12.96
CA SER A 129 -10.59 -1.89 -13.72
C SER A 129 -9.28 -1.11 -13.74
N CYS A 130 -9.05 -0.47 -14.89
CA CYS A 130 -8.02 0.54 -15.11
C CYS A 130 -8.56 1.92 -14.77
N HIS A 131 -7.82 2.69 -14.00
CA HIS A 131 -8.16 4.06 -13.59
C HIS A 131 -7.32 5.07 -14.33
N TYR A 132 -7.93 6.20 -14.69
CA TYR A 132 -7.30 7.29 -15.43
C TYR A 132 -7.38 8.59 -14.63
N ARG A 133 -6.52 9.55 -14.99
CA ARG A 133 -6.33 10.79 -14.21
C ARG A 133 -7.60 11.65 -14.04
N ASP A 134 -8.58 11.48 -14.92
CA ASP A 134 -9.89 12.15 -14.85
C ASP A 134 -10.95 11.36 -14.08
N TYR A 135 -10.53 10.35 -13.30
CA TYR A 135 -11.38 9.43 -12.54
C TYR A 135 -12.28 8.53 -13.38
N ARG A 136 -12.06 8.47 -14.70
CA ARG A 136 -12.71 7.47 -15.52
C ARG A 136 -12.08 6.12 -15.28
N GLU A 137 -12.88 5.08 -15.44
CA GLU A 137 -12.43 3.71 -15.36
C GLU A 137 -12.81 2.91 -16.62
N LEU A 138 -12.01 1.90 -16.92
CA LEU A 138 -12.31 0.91 -17.97
C LEU A 138 -12.05 -0.49 -17.42
N PRO A 139 -12.99 -1.44 -17.59
CA PRO A 139 -12.80 -2.81 -17.13
C PRO A 139 -11.66 -3.48 -17.92
N ALA A 140 -10.77 -4.16 -17.21
CA ALA A 140 -9.69 -4.95 -17.77
C ALA A 140 -9.29 -6.10 -16.83
N PRO A 141 -9.19 -7.35 -17.31
CA PRO A 141 -8.80 -8.49 -16.49
C PRO A 141 -7.39 -8.39 -15.88
N ARG A 142 -6.49 -7.62 -16.50
CA ARG A 142 -5.09 -7.46 -16.09
C ARG A 142 -4.60 -6.04 -16.37
N ALA A 143 -3.66 -5.56 -15.55
CA ALA A 143 -3.03 -4.24 -15.73
C ALA A 143 -2.35 -4.06 -17.10
N ALA A 144 -1.72 -5.11 -17.63
CA ALA A 144 -1.07 -5.09 -18.94
C ALA A 144 -2.06 -4.95 -20.13
N GLU A 145 -3.36 -5.15 -19.88
CA GLU A 145 -4.44 -4.99 -20.87
C GLU A 145 -5.05 -3.57 -20.84
N CYS A 146 -4.61 -2.71 -19.91
CA CYS A 146 -5.03 -1.31 -19.87
C CYS A 146 -4.53 -0.54 -21.09
N ALA A 147 -5.25 0.51 -21.48
CA ALA A 147 -4.73 1.48 -22.45
C ALA A 147 -3.83 2.48 -21.70
N ALA A 148 -2.70 2.89 -22.29
CA ALA A 148 -1.84 3.91 -21.69
C ALA A 148 -2.55 5.28 -21.56
N ARG A 149 -3.60 5.52 -22.36
CA ARG A 149 -4.47 6.69 -22.30
C ARG A 149 -5.93 6.28 -22.47
N HIS A 150 -6.82 6.97 -21.77
CA HIS A 150 -8.26 6.73 -21.88
C HIS A 150 -8.73 7.03 -23.32
N PRO A 151 -9.52 6.14 -23.98
CA PRO A 151 -9.87 6.26 -25.39
C PRO A 151 -10.73 7.49 -25.71
N GLU A 152 -11.54 7.97 -24.76
CA GLU A 152 -12.41 9.14 -25.00
C GLU A 152 -11.81 10.46 -24.52
N SER A 153 -11.07 10.45 -23.41
CA SER A 153 -10.58 11.69 -22.76
C SER A 153 -9.10 11.95 -23.04
N GLY A 154 -8.34 10.93 -23.45
CA GLY A 154 -6.90 11.02 -23.68
C GLY A 154 -6.06 11.15 -22.41
N GLU A 155 -6.68 11.09 -21.23
CA GLU A 155 -6.00 11.20 -19.94
C GLU A 155 -5.16 9.95 -19.66
N PRO A 156 -3.99 10.11 -19.01
CA PRO A 156 -3.07 9.00 -18.79
C PRO A 156 -3.65 7.98 -17.80
N PHE A 157 -3.25 6.73 -18.01
CA PHE A 157 -3.45 5.65 -17.03
C PHE A 157 -2.76 5.99 -15.72
N VAL A 158 -3.38 5.62 -14.60
CA VAL A 158 -2.89 5.85 -13.25
C VAL A 158 -2.60 4.54 -12.53
N LEU A 159 -3.62 3.69 -12.39
CA LEU A 159 -3.50 2.43 -11.67
C LEU A 159 -4.51 1.40 -12.17
N TRP A 160 -4.27 0.15 -11.83
CA TRP A 160 -5.21 -0.94 -12.04
C TRP A 160 -5.42 -1.69 -10.73
N HIS A 161 -6.64 -2.15 -10.49
CA HIS A 161 -6.94 -3.07 -9.38
C HIS A 161 -7.64 -4.34 -9.89
N PRO A 162 -7.45 -5.49 -9.22
CA PRO A 162 -8.25 -6.68 -9.51
C PRO A 162 -9.70 -6.48 -9.08
N ALA A 163 -10.57 -7.41 -9.49
CA ALA A 163 -11.95 -7.43 -9.02
C ALA A 163 -12.01 -7.69 -7.51
N PHE A 164 -12.97 -7.07 -6.84
CA PHE A 164 -13.23 -7.25 -5.41
C PHE A 164 -14.73 -7.24 -5.11
N ALA A 165 -15.09 -7.65 -3.90
CA ALA A 165 -16.46 -7.62 -3.40
C ALA A 165 -16.69 -6.35 -2.60
N VAL A 166 -17.83 -5.72 -2.81
CA VAL A 166 -18.20 -4.43 -2.24
C VAL A 166 -19.57 -4.50 -1.59
N ALA A 167 -19.73 -3.75 -0.51
CA ALA A 167 -21.01 -3.51 0.13
C ALA A 167 -21.06 -2.09 0.68
N HIS A 168 -22.18 -1.42 0.42
CA HIS A 168 -22.45 -0.07 0.89
C HIS A 168 -23.21 -0.10 2.22
N VAL A 169 -22.93 0.89 3.07
CA VAL A 169 -23.77 1.23 4.21
C VAL A 169 -24.14 2.71 4.10
N TRP A 170 -25.39 2.97 3.70
CA TRP A 170 -25.99 4.30 3.59
C TRP A 170 -26.36 4.80 4.98
N ALA A 171 -25.34 5.20 5.73
CA ALA A 171 -25.48 5.58 7.12
C ALA A 171 -26.02 7.01 7.28
N TRP A 172 -25.75 7.93 6.38
CA TRP A 172 -26.04 9.35 6.59
C TRP A 172 -27.20 9.88 5.76
N ASP A 173 -27.43 9.28 4.59
CA ASP A 173 -28.56 9.58 3.72
C ASP A 173 -29.57 8.47 3.73
N ASP A 174 -30.84 8.85 3.70
CA ASP A 174 -31.92 7.90 3.48
C ASP A 174 -31.75 7.26 2.10
N ASN A 175 -31.88 5.94 2.07
CA ASN A 175 -31.95 5.18 0.82
C ASN A 175 -33.31 4.48 0.76
N PRO A 176 -34.16 4.81 -0.24
CA PRO A 176 -35.46 4.17 -0.43
C PRO A 176 -35.42 2.64 -0.54
N ASP A 177 -34.28 2.09 -0.98
CA ASP A 177 -34.08 0.66 -1.18
C ASP A 177 -33.47 -0.04 0.05
N GLY A 178 -33.20 0.71 1.11
CA GLY A 178 -32.66 0.22 2.37
C GLY A 178 -31.18 0.58 2.59
N PRO A 179 -30.70 0.43 3.84
CA PRO A 179 -29.38 0.93 4.25
C PRO A 179 -28.21 0.19 3.61
N PHE A 180 -28.45 -0.98 3.00
CA PHE A 180 -27.42 -1.82 2.39
C PHE A 180 -27.65 -2.07 0.89
N ALA A 181 -28.54 -1.31 0.25
CA ALA A 181 -28.74 -1.43 -1.19
C ALA A 181 -27.44 -1.10 -1.94
N GLU A 182 -27.22 -1.76 -3.08
CA GLU A 182 -26.04 -1.56 -3.93
C GLU A 182 -25.86 -0.09 -4.31
N GLU A 183 -26.93 0.59 -4.68
CA GLU A 183 -26.89 2.00 -5.05
C GLU A 183 -27.88 2.81 -4.20
N ASN A 184 -27.70 4.13 -4.13
CA ASN A 184 -28.69 5.05 -3.58
C ASN A 184 -29.29 5.92 -4.70
N ARG A 185 -30.50 5.54 -5.13
CA ARG A 185 -31.24 6.26 -6.19
C ARG A 185 -31.50 7.73 -5.85
N ALA A 186 -31.55 8.12 -4.58
CA ALA A 186 -31.69 9.52 -4.19
C ALA A 186 -30.49 10.38 -4.63
N LEU A 187 -29.31 9.77 -4.79
CA LEU A 187 -28.11 10.49 -5.20
C LEU A 187 -28.06 10.80 -6.70
N ALA A 188 -28.98 10.25 -7.52
CA ALA A 188 -29.07 10.56 -8.95
C ALA A 188 -29.23 12.07 -9.23
N ALA A 189 -29.83 12.81 -8.29
CA ALA A 189 -29.99 14.27 -8.37
C ALA A 189 -28.67 15.06 -8.30
N TYR A 190 -27.56 14.41 -7.94
CA TYR A 190 -26.21 14.99 -7.97
C TYR A 190 -25.50 14.71 -9.31
N GLY A 191 -26.15 13.99 -10.24
CA GLY A 191 -25.62 13.66 -11.55
C GLY A 191 -24.65 12.48 -11.53
N GLY A 192 -23.92 12.33 -12.63
CA GLY A 192 -22.80 11.41 -12.81
C GLY A 192 -21.79 12.08 -13.75
N SER A 193 -20.52 11.70 -13.65
CA SER A 193 -19.34 12.32 -14.27
C SER A 193 -19.61 13.14 -15.55
N ALA A 194 -19.92 14.43 -15.35
CA ALA A 194 -19.81 15.47 -16.36
C ALA A 194 -18.47 16.17 -16.17
N ARG A 195 -17.67 16.19 -17.25
CA ARG A 195 -16.41 16.93 -17.50
C ARG A 195 -15.78 17.61 -16.27
N LEU A 196 -14.58 17.15 -15.88
CA LEU A 196 -13.63 17.98 -15.14
C LEU A 196 -13.61 19.39 -15.76
N HIS A 197 -13.90 20.40 -14.94
CA HIS A 197 -13.75 21.79 -15.36
C HIS A 197 -12.30 22.02 -15.81
N PRO A 198 -12.07 22.71 -16.95
CA PRO A 198 -10.73 23.04 -17.42
C PRO A 198 -10.17 24.16 -16.55
N GLY A 199 -9.69 23.82 -15.35
CA GLY A 199 -9.19 24.78 -14.39
C GLY A 199 -8.28 24.09 -13.40
N HIS A 200 -6.98 24.17 -13.69
CA HIS A 200 -5.86 23.62 -12.92
C HIS A 200 -5.67 22.10 -13.03
N ARG A 201 -4.88 21.70 -14.03
CA ARG A 201 -4.17 20.42 -14.03
C ARG A 201 -3.27 20.42 -12.78
N ALA A 202 -3.70 19.76 -11.71
CA ALA A 202 -2.76 19.35 -10.67
C ALA A 202 -1.69 18.46 -11.34
N PRO A 203 -0.40 18.58 -10.96
CA PRO A 203 0.66 17.76 -11.54
C PRO A 203 0.36 16.27 -11.40
N ARG A 204 -0.25 15.89 -10.27
CA ARG A 204 -0.74 14.54 -9.93
C ARG A 204 -2.17 14.58 -9.38
N SER A 205 -2.93 13.55 -9.68
CA SER A 205 -4.26 13.25 -9.16
C SER A 205 -4.18 12.63 -7.76
N ALA A 206 -5.26 12.75 -6.98
CA ALA A 206 -5.32 12.18 -5.63
C ALA A 206 -5.05 10.65 -5.57
N PRO A 207 -5.48 9.82 -6.55
CA PRO A 207 -5.07 8.42 -6.64
C PRO A 207 -3.56 8.21 -6.81
N GLU A 208 -2.89 9.00 -7.63
CA GLU A 208 -1.42 8.92 -7.83
C GLU A 208 -0.68 9.21 -6.52
N LEU A 209 -1.15 10.24 -5.80
CA LEU A 209 -0.57 10.62 -4.50
C LEU A 209 -0.76 9.52 -3.45
N ALA A 210 -1.95 8.92 -3.36
CA ALA A 210 -2.23 7.82 -2.46
C ALA A 210 -1.41 6.57 -2.77
N TYR A 211 -1.30 6.21 -4.04
CA TYR A 211 -0.50 5.08 -4.48
C TYR A 211 0.98 5.27 -4.11
N SER A 212 1.53 6.46 -4.38
CA SER A 212 2.89 6.83 -3.96
C SER A 212 3.06 6.68 -2.45
N GLN A 213 2.15 7.24 -1.64
CA GLN A 213 2.27 7.18 -0.19
C GLN A 213 2.27 5.73 0.36
N VAL A 214 1.43 4.86 -0.20
CA VAL A 214 1.35 3.45 0.21
C VAL A 214 2.64 2.71 -0.15
N THR A 215 3.15 2.89 -1.38
CA THR A 215 4.37 2.20 -1.82
C THR A 215 5.58 2.60 -0.97
N HIS A 216 5.71 3.87 -0.58
CA HIS A 216 6.73 4.35 0.34
C HIS A 216 6.64 3.68 1.72
N ARG A 217 5.44 3.57 2.30
CA ARG A 217 5.25 2.92 3.61
C ARG A 217 5.55 1.43 3.58
N VAL A 218 5.20 0.74 2.49
CA VAL A 218 5.58 -0.67 2.30
C VAL A 218 7.10 -0.80 2.24
N ALA A 219 7.79 0.06 1.47
CA ALA A 219 9.25 0.11 1.44
C ALA A 219 9.85 0.37 2.82
N GLY A 220 9.29 1.29 3.60
CA GLY A 220 9.70 1.57 4.97
C GLY A 220 9.60 0.34 5.89
N SER A 221 8.47 -0.39 5.79
CA SER A 221 8.24 -1.62 6.55
C SER A 221 9.24 -2.72 6.20
N VAL A 222 9.57 -2.88 4.91
CA VAL A 222 10.58 -3.84 4.44
C VAL A 222 11.98 -3.47 4.95
N LEU A 223 12.35 -2.19 4.97
CA LEU A 223 13.64 -1.74 5.52
C LEU A 223 13.76 -2.00 7.02
N LEU A 224 12.68 -1.84 7.80
CA LEU A 224 12.67 -2.20 9.23
C LEU A 224 12.84 -3.71 9.44
N LEU A 225 12.20 -4.53 8.61
CA LEU A 225 12.38 -5.98 8.62
C LEU A 225 13.83 -6.35 8.29
N LEU A 226 14.41 -5.75 7.24
CA LEU A 226 15.81 -5.92 6.86
C LEU A 226 16.76 -5.53 8.01
N ALA A 227 16.55 -4.38 8.64
CA ALA A 227 17.34 -3.92 9.78
C ALA A 227 17.30 -4.95 10.92
N SER A 228 16.12 -5.49 11.23
CA SER A 228 15.91 -6.48 12.28
C SER A 228 16.61 -7.81 11.98
N VAL A 229 16.48 -8.31 10.75
CA VAL A 229 17.14 -9.55 10.31
C VAL A 229 18.66 -9.39 10.28
N ILE A 230 19.17 -8.27 9.78
CA ILE A 230 20.61 -7.98 9.76
C ILE A 230 21.17 -7.88 11.18
N ALA A 231 20.45 -7.25 12.11
CA ALA A 231 20.85 -7.21 13.51
C ALA A 231 20.89 -8.62 14.13
N TRP A 232 19.89 -9.47 13.81
CA TRP A 232 19.82 -10.86 14.26
C TRP A 232 20.94 -11.75 13.69
N GLU A 233 21.23 -11.63 12.39
CA GLU A 233 22.37 -12.27 11.72
C GLU A 233 23.70 -11.78 12.30
N SER A 234 23.76 -10.50 12.67
CA SER A 234 24.94 -9.88 13.25
C SER A 234 25.15 -10.28 14.70
N TRP A 235 24.13 -10.57 15.49
CA TRP A 235 24.28 -10.88 16.92
C TRP A 235 25.17 -12.13 17.14
N ARG A 236 24.87 -13.24 16.48
CA ARG A 236 25.59 -14.52 16.64
C ARG A 236 26.07 -15.05 15.30
N ARG A 237 27.20 -15.74 15.28
CA ARG A 237 27.67 -16.44 14.06
C ARG A 237 26.59 -17.40 13.59
N ARG A 238 26.24 -17.31 12.31
CA ARG A 238 25.27 -18.19 11.64
C ARG A 238 25.96 -18.94 10.50
N PRO A 239 25.69 -20.24 10.33
CA PRO A 239 26.09 -20.93 9.11
C PRO A 239 25.19 -20.51 7.94
N PHE A 240 25.71 -20.63 6.72
CA PHE A 240 24.88 -20.56 5.52
C PHE A 240 23.81 -21.68 5.54
N PRO A 241 22.56 -21.44 5.12
CA PRO A 241 22.04 -20.23 4.47
C PRO A 241 21.50 -19.15 5.42
N TRP A 242 21.48 -19.39 6.74
CA TRP A 242 20.88 -18.47 7.72
C TRP A 242 21.63 -17.13 7.88
N SER A 243 22.86 -17.03 7.39
CA SER A 243 23.62 -15.78 7.29
C SER A 243 23.31 -14.96 6.02
N ALA A 244 22.41 -15.46 5.17
CA ALA A 244 22.02 -14.84 3.91
C ALA A 244 20.50 -14.57 3.82
N LEU A 245 19.78 -14.62 4.94
CA LEU A 245 18.35 -14.31 4.98
C LEU A 245 18.10 -12.85 4.62
N SER A 246 18.92 -11.94 5.14
CA SER A 246 18.87 -10.52 4.73
C SER A 246 19.11 -10.34 3.23
N SER A 247 19.91 -11.22 2.63
CA SER A 247 20.22 -11.15 1.20
C SER A 247 19.03 -11.56 0.33
N ALA A 248 18.27 -12.58 0.75
CA ALA A 248 17.01 -12.92 0.10
C ALA A 248 15.98 -11.78 0.21
N LEU A 249 15.87 -11.15 1.38
CA LEU A 249 14.96 -10.01 1.58
C LEU A 249 15.33 -8.80 0.71
N TRP A 250 16.62 -8.51 0.53
CA TRP A 250 17.08 -7.47 -0.39
C TRP A 250 16.69 -7.72 -1.84
N ILE A 251 16.79 -8.97 -2.31
CA ILE A 251 16.34 -9.36 -3.66
C ILE A 251 14.83 -9.20 -3.79
N LEU A 252 14.07 -9.73 -2.83
CA LEU A 252 12.61 -9.60 -2.83
C LEU A 252 12.16 -8.15 -2.80
N PHE A 253 12.87 -7.29 -2.07
CA PHE A 253 12.58 -5.86 -2.04
C PHE A 253 12.79 -5.20 -3.41
N GLY A 254 13.91 -5.48 -4.09
CA GLY A 254 14.12 -4.97 -5.44
C GLY A 254 13.11 -5.50 -6.46
N LEU A 255 12.75 -6.79 -6.36
CA LEU A 255 11.71 -7.40 -7.20
C LEU A 255 10.32 -6.80 -6.96
N TYR A 256 10.05 -6.34 -5.74
CA TYR A 256 8.84 -5.59 -5.40
C TYR A 256 8.86 -4.19 -6.04
N LEU A 257 9.97 -3.45 -5.90
CA LEU A 257 10.07 -2.08 -6.41
C LEU A 257 9.91 -1.99 -7.94
N ILE A 258 10.44 -2.95 -8.70
CA ILE A 258 10.38 -2.91 -10.18
C ILE A 258 8.95 -2.68 -10.71
N PRO A 259 7.92 -3.49 -10.39
CA PRO A 259 6.56 -3.26 -10.88
C PRO A 259 5.79 -2.18 -10.11
N THR A 260 6.11 -1.88 -8.85
CA THR A 260 5.29 -0.98 -8.02
C THR A 260 5.75 0.47 -8.02
N SER A 261 6.98 0.78 -8.45
CA SER A 261 7.44 2.17 -8.51
C SER A 261 6.77 2.97 -9.64
N ASP A 262 6.37 2.26 -10.71
CA ASP A 262 5.81 2.85 -11.94
C ASP A 262 4.71 1.91 -12.48
N PRO A 263 3.49 1.94 -11.91
CA PRO A 263 2.40 1.02 -12.28
C PRO A 263 1.97 1.13 -13.75
N GLU A 264 2.27 2.25 -14.40
CA GLU A 264 2.03 2.54 -15.82
C GLU A 264 3.06 1.86 -16.74
N SER A 265 4.23 1.49 -16.21
CA SER A 265 5.35 0.97 -17.00
C SER A 265 5.47 -0.56 -16.92
N TRP A 266 6.25 -1.12 -17.84
CA TRP A 266 6.61 -2.54 -17.83
C TRP A 266 7.31 -2.93 -16.50
N PRO A 267 7.05 -4.12 -15.91
CA PRO A 267 6.33 -5.27 -16.49
C PRO A 267 4.84 -5.35 -16.15
N TRP A 268 4.33 -4.50 -15.26
CA TRP A 268 2.97 -4.63 -14.76
C TRP A 268 1.97 -3.83 -15.60
N GLY A 269 2.34 -2.61 -15.95
CA GLY A 269 1.50 -1.65 -16.63
C GLY A 269 1.41 -1.83 -18.15
N PRO A 270 0.64 -0.94 -18.80
CA PRO A 270 0.45 -0.94 -20.25
C PRO A 270 1.69 -0.50 -21.04
N GLY A 271 2.67 0.15 -20.40
CA GLY A 271 3.90 0.60 -21.02
C GLY A 271 4.77 -0.55 -21.54
N ARG A 272 5.53 -0.28 -22.61
CA ARG A 272 6.41 -1.28 -23.24
C ARG A 272 7.79 -1.29 -22.61
N PHE A 273 8.49 -2.42 -22.67
CA PHE A 273 9.86 -2.54 -22.16
C PHE A 273 10.81 -1.46 -22.71
N VAL A 274 10.69 -1.09 -23.99
CA VAL A 274 11.56 -0.10 -24.63
C VAL A 274 11.32 1.31 -24.08
N GLU A 275 10.11 1.62 -23.60
CA GLU A 275 9.74 2.95 -23.12
C GLU A 275 10.44 3.30 -21.79
N ILE A 276 10.90 2.28 -21.04
CA ILE A 276 11.76 2.46 -19.86
C ILE A 276 13.01 3.28 -20.20
N PHE A 277 13.55 3.15 -21.40
CA PHE A 277 14.78 3.84 -21.79
C PHE A 277 14.53 5.23 -22.39
N THR A 278 13.28 5.57 -22.68
CA THR A 278 12.90 6.88 -23.22
C THR A 278 12.39 7.83 -22.14
N ASP A 279 11.83 7.28 -21.06
CA ASP A 279 11.41 8.05 -19.90
C ASP A 279 12.51 8.03 -18.84
N SER A 280 13.11 9.20 -18.57
CA SER A 280 14.20 9.32 -17.61
C SER A 280 13.78 9.04 -16.16
N LEU A 281 12.53 9.33 -15.80
CA LEU A 281 12.01 9.10 -14.45
C LEU A 281 11.85 7.59 -14.21
N VAL A 282 11.18 6.91 -15.15
CA VAL A 282 11.01 5.45 -15.10
C VAL A 282 12.38 4.77 -15.14
N LEU A 283 13.30 5.19 -16.03
CA LEU A 283 14.65 4.63 -16.08
C LEU A 283 15.36 4.73 -14.73
N GLN A 284 15.24 5.88 -14.07
CA GLN A 284 15.84 6.12 -12.76
C GLN A 284 15.23 5.18 -11.69
N HIS A 285 13.91 5.04 -11.64
CA HIS A 285 13.25 4.10 -10.72
C HIS A 285 13.70 2.66 -10.95
N LYS A 286 13.69 2.17 -12.20
CA LYS A 286 14.13 0.80 -12.52
C LYS A 286 15.60 0.58 -12.18
N ALA A 287 16.47 1.55 -12.47
CA ALA A 287 17.88 1.48 -12.13
C ALA A 287 18.10 1.43 -10.61
N LEU A 288 17.39 2.24 -9.83
CA LEU A 288 17.49 2.23 -8.37
C LEU A 288 16.91 0.96 -7.75
N ALA A 289 15.83 0.40 -8.32
CA ALA A 289 15.28 -0.88 -7.89
C ALA A 289 16.26 -2.06 -8.07
N MET A 290 17.25 -1.96 -8.96
CA MET A 290 18.32 -2.95 -9.10
C MET A 290 19.30 -2.96 -7.92
N VAL A 291 19.49 -1.84 -7.22
CA VAL A 291 20.49 -1.72 -6.14
C VAL A 291 20.21 -2.71 -4.99
N PRO A 292 18.98 -2.82 -4.45
CA PRO A 292 18.59 -3.90 -3.55
C PRO A 292 18.92 -5.31 -4.06
N ILE A 293 18.63 -5.61 -5.33
CA ILE A 293 18.90 -6.92 -5.93
C ILE A 293 20.40 -7.21 -5.91
N ILE A 294 21.21 -6.22 -6.32
CA ILE A 294 22.67 -6.34 -6.31
C ILE A 294 23.18 -6.57 -4.88
N PHE A 295 22.66 -5.87 -3.87
CA PHE A 295 23.03 -6.09 -2.47
C PHE A 295 22.76 -7.52 -2.02
N GLY A 296 21.60 -8.08 -2.34
CA GLY A 296 21.27 -9.45 -1.98
C GLY A 296 22.08 -10.49 -2.75
N VAL A 297 22.27 -10.33 -4.06
CA VAL A 297 23.12 -11.24 -4.85
C VAL A 297 24.56 -11.25 -4.33
N VAL A 298 25.13 -10.07 -4.07
CA VAL A 298 26.48 -9.94 -3.49
C VAL A 298 26.54 -10.60 -2.10
N GLY A 299 25.50 -10.44 -1.29
CA GLY A 299 25.40 -11.06 0.03
C GLY A 299 25.42 -12.59 -0.02
N ILE A 300 24.64 -13.21 -0.92
CA ILE A 300 24.62 -14.67 -1.13
C ILE A 300 25.99 -15.16 -1.62
N LEU A 301 26.54 -14.52 -2.66
CA LEU A 301 27.82 -14.93 -3.25
C LEU A 301 28.97 -14.81 -2.24
N ARG A 302 28.94 -13.80 -1.35
CA ARG A 302 29.89 -13.67 -0.24
C ARG A 302 29.66 -14.77 0.80
N GLY A 303 28.42 -15.03 1.19
CA GLY A 303 28.07 -16.07 2.17
C GLY A 303 28.47 -17.48 1.72
N ALA A 304 28.43 -17.73 0.40
CA ALA A 304 28.86 -18.96 -0.24
C ALA A 304 30.38 -19.02 -0.51
N GLY A 305 31.14 -17.96 -0.21
CA GLY A 305 32.59 -17.91 -0.43
C GLY A 305 33.02 -17.75 -1.90
N VAL A 306 32.12 -17.34 -2.80
CA VAL A 306 32.38 -17.21 -4.24
C VAL A 306 33.12 -15.92 -4.60
N ILE A 307 32.84 -14.81 -3.90
CA ILE A 307 33.45 -13.50 -4.18
C ILE A 307 34.44 -13.11 -3.09
N GLU A 308 35.57 -12.55 -3.52
CA GLU A 308 36.59 -11.97 -2.64
C GLU A 308 36.06 -10.79 -1.81
N ARG A 309 36.46 -10.75 -0.53
CA ARG A 309 36.09 -9.68 0.41
C ARG A 309 36.42 -8.28 -0.13
N ALA A 310 37.57 -8.11 -0.78
CA ALA A 310 38.04 -6.82 -1.29
C ALA A 310 37.06 -6.15 -2.26
N ARG A 311 36.48 -6.90 -3.21
CA ARG A 311 35.52 -6.37 -4.19
C ARG A 311 34.24 -5.88 -3.50
N THR A 312 33.75 -6.62 -2.52
CA THR A 312 32.53 -6.26 -1.77
C THR A 312 32.72 -5.07 -0.82
N THR A 313 33.96 -4.83 -0.38
CA THR A 313 34.31 -3.67 0.45
C THR A 313 34.15 -2.35 -0.30
N VAL A 314 34.26 -2.36 -1.63
CA VAL A 314 34.11 -1.16 -2.47
C VAL A 314 32.71 -1.07 -3.09
N LEU A 315 32.19 -2.17 -3.64
CA LEU A 315 30.95 -2.17 -4.41
C LEU A 315 29.74 -1.64 -3.62
N VAL A 316 29.50 -2.17 -2.42
CA VAL A 316 28.31 -1.79 -1.61
C VAL A 316 28.33 -0.32 -1.21
N PRO A 317 29.44 0.24 -0.66
CA PRO A 317 29.53 1.67 -0.39
C PRO A 317 29.32 2.56 -1.61
N VAL A 318 29.92 2.21 -2.76
CA VAL A 318 29.80 3.01 -3.99
C VAL A 318 28.35 3.04 -4.46
N LEU A 319 27.68 1.90 -4.52
CA LEU A 319 26.27 1.84 -4.89
C LEU A 319 25.37 2.61 -3.92
N ALA A 320 25.64 2.54 -2.60
CA ALA A 320 24.89 3.31 -1.61
C ALA A 320 25.07 4.83 -1.79
N VAL A 321 26.30 5.29 -2.10
CA VAL A 321 26.56 6.70 -2.38
C VAL A 321 25.88 7.13 -3.67
N LEU A 322 25.97 6.35 -4.75
CA LEU A 322 25.35 6.70 -6.03
C LEU A 322 23.83 6.73 -5.95
N ALA A 323 23.20 5.74 -5.31
CA ALA A 323 21.76 5.72 -5.07
C ALA A 323 21.31 6.84 -4.13
N GLY A 324 22.09 7.15 -3.09
CA GLY A 324 21.81 8.29 -2.23
C GLY A 324 21.93 9.63 -2.96
N ALA A 325 22.96 9.78 -3.79
CA ALA A 325 23.21 10.99 -4.59
C ALA A 325 22.11 11.22 -5.64
N SER A 326 21.57 10.16 -6.25
CA SER A 326 20.50 10.31 -7.23
C SER A 326 19.20 10.85 -6.64
N LEU A 327 18.94 10.65 -5.34
CA LEU A 327 17.73 11.18 -4.69
C LEU A 327 17.70 12.71 -4.61
N PHE A 328 18.86 13.38 -4.67
CA PHE A 328 18.92 14.85 -4.71
C PHE A 328 18.49 15.43 -6.06
N VAL A 329 18.44 14.60 -7.10
CA VAL A 329 18.03 14.98 -8.46
C VAL A 329 16.81 14.16 -8.92
N HIS A 330 16.10 13.56 -7.97
CA HIS A 330 14.90 12.78 -8.23
C HIS A 330 13.66 13.67 -8.07
N PHE A 331 12.96 13.90 -9.18
CA PHE A 331 11.76 14.74 -9.23
C PHE A 331 10.61 13.97 -9.84
N HIS A 332 9.54 13.89 -9.08
CA HIS A 332 8.33 13.14 -9.44
C HIS A 332 7.53 13.77 -10.59
N ASP A 333 7.75 15.06 -10.86
CA ASP A 333 7.12 15.80 -11.97
C ASP A 333 8.16 16.21 -13.04
N GLY A 334 9.37 15.64 -13.01
CA GLY A 334 10.42 15.85 -14.02
C GLY A 334 11.10 17.22 -14.02
N HIS A 335 10.78 18.10 -13.06
CA HIS A 335 11.39 19.43 -12.91
C HIS A 335 11.73 19.74 -11.46
N PHE A 336 12.71 20.62 -11.23
CA PHE A 336 13.12 21.00 -9.88
C PHE A 336 12.05 21.87 -9.20
N HIS A 337 11.58 21.44 -8.04
CA HIS A 337 10.77 22.23 -7.12
C HIS A 337 11.16 21.89 -5.68
N MET A 338 11.14 22.89 -4.79
CA MET A 338 11.42 22.71 -3.37
C MET A 338 10.10 22.55 -2.60
N ASP A 339 9.63 21.31 -2.50
CA ASP A 339 8.44 20.91 -1.77
C ASP A 339 8.75 19.91 -0.65
N ALA A 340 7.72 19.48 0.08
CA ALA A 340 7.86 18.50 1.15
C ALA A 340 8.43 17.16 0.62
N ILE A 341 8.08 16.78 -0.61
CA ILE A 341 8.57 15.57 -1.29
C ILE A 341 10.08 15.66 -1.51
N TYR A 342 10.59 16.77 -2.05
CA TYR A 342 12.02 16.98 -2.25
C TYR A 342 12.80 16.95 -0.93
N ILE A 343 12.31 17.60 0.14
CA ILE A 343 12.98 17.61 1.45
C ILE A 343 13.09 16.19 2.01
N GLN A 344 12.03 15.40 1.88
CA GLN A 344 12.02 13.99 2.32
C GLN A 344 13.01 13.14 1.51
N HIS A 345 13.05 13.30 0.18
CA HIS A 345 14.04 12.64 -0.67
C HIS A 345 15.48 13.07 -0.36
N ALA A 346 15.73 14.36 -0.13
CA ALA A 346 17.04 14.86 0.25
C ALA A 346 17.50 14.31 1.61
N ALA A 347 16.59 14.16 2.58
CA ALA A 347 16.89 13.55 3.87
C ALA A 347 17.26 12.05 3.73
N MET A 348 16.51 11.30 2.90
CA MET A 348 16.83 9.91 2.57
C MET A 348 18.16 9.79 1.81
N GLY A 349 18.40 10.68 0.83
CA GLY A 349 19.64 10.76 0.07
C GLY A 349 20.85 11.05 0.95
N ALA A 350 20.75 12.04 1.84
CA ALA A 350 21.81 12.37 2.80
C ALA A 350 22.12 11.21 3.75
N THR A 351 21.10 10.50 4.21
CA THR A 351 21.25 9.31 5.05
C THR A 351 21.99 8.20 4.31
N ALA A 352 21.60 7.91 3.06
CA ALA A 352 22.22 6.88 2.23
C ALA A 352 23.68 7.22 1.85
N VAL A 353 23.96 8.48 1.47
CA VAL A 353 25.32 8.96 1.19
C VAL A 353 26.20 8.84 2.42
N SER A 354 25.72 9.31 3.58
CA SER A 354 26.46 9.25 4.85
C SER A 354 26.77 7.81 5.24
N ALA A 355 25.82 6.89 5.03
CA ALA A 355 26.01 5.47 5.28
C ALA A 355 27.04 4.84 4.33
N GLY A 356 26.98 5.16 3.03
CA GLY A 356 27.97 4.71 2.05
C GLY A 356 29.38 5.18 2.40
N VAL A 357 29.55 6.46 2.72
CA VAL A 357 30.84 7.01 3.16
C VAL A 357 31.33 6.34 4.46
N MET A 358 30.45 6.16 5.43
CA MET A 358 30.78 5.46 6.68
C MET A 358 31.25 4.03 6.42
N LEU A 359 30.53 3.27 5.60
CA LEU A 359 30.90 1.89 5.24
C LEU A 359 32.27 1.85 4.54
N PHE A 360 32.55 2.81 3.66
CA PHE A 360 33.84 2.87 2.95
C PHE A 360 35.02 3.14 3.90
N LEU A 361 34.86 4.08 4.84
CA LEU A 361 35.92 4.47 5.78
C LEU A 361 36.13 3.43 6.88
N ALA A 362 35.04 2.99 7.51
CA ALA A 362 35.13 2.14 8.70
C ALA A 362 35.54 0.69 8.36
N ARG A 363 35.32 0.19 7.14
CA ARG A 363 35.81 -1.14 6.70
C ARG A 363 37.34 -1.21 6.55
N ARG A 364 38.06 -0.09 6.66
CA ARG A 364 39.53 -0.07 6.61
C ARG A 364 40.20 -0.44 7.94
N THR A 365 39.45 -0.54 9.04
CA THR A 365 40.00 -0.80 10.38
C THR A 365 39.18 -1.84 11.13
N ALA A 366 39.82 -2.65 11.98
CA ALA A 366 39.13 -3.67 12.79
C ALA A 366 38.12 -3.04 13.78
N ARG A 367 38.43 -1.88 14.37
CA ARG A 367 37.50 -1.12 15.21
C ARG A 367 36.30 -0.62 14.39
N GLY A 368 36.54 -0.13 13.17
CA GLY A 368 35.46 0.32 12.30
C GLY A 368 34.53 -0.82 11.87
N GLU A 369 35.04 -2.03 11.65
CA GLU A 369 34.19 -3.21 11.39
C GLU A 369 33.26 -3.53 12.57
N ALA A 370 33.75 -3.39 13.80
CA ALA A 370 32.92 -3.59 15.00
C ALA A 370 31.80 -2.54 15.11
N VAL A 371 32.08 -1.29 14.72
CA VAL A 371 31.07 -0.21 14.70
C VAL A 371 30.05 -0.43 13.59
N ILE A 372 30.49 -0.78 12.37
CA ILE A 372 29.60 -1.02 11.22
C ILE A 372 28.58 -2.12 11.50
N ARG A 373 28.99 -3.16 12.23
CA ARG A 373 28.11 -4.30 12.59
C ARG A 373 26.77 -3.85 13.16
N TRP A 374 26.75 -2.75 13.92
CA TRP A 374 25.54 -2.20 14.54
C TRP A 374 25.06 -0.90 13.88
N ALA A 375 25.96 -0.11 13.30
CA ALA A 375 25.57 1.11 12.61
C ALA A 375 24.75 0.84 11.34
N TRP A 376 25.07 -0.22 10.59
CA TRP A 376 24.36 -0.57 9.36
C TRP A 376 22.86 -0.85 9.56
N PRO A 377 22.44 -1.77 10.46
CA PRO A 377 21.01 -1.94 10.73
C PRO A 377 20.37 -0.68 11.32
N GLY A 378 21.11 0.15 12.07
CA GLY A 378 20.62 1.43 12.58
C GLY A 378 20.27 2.44 11.47
N VAL A 379 21.12 2.57 10.45
CA VAL A 379 20.84 3.42 9.27
C VAL A 379 19.63 2.90 8.50
N LEU A 380 19.53 1.59 8.27
CA LEU A 380 18.37 1.00 7.59
C LEU A 380 17.09 1.23 8.37
N ALA A 381 17.14 1.15 9.71
CA ALA A 381 16.01 1.47 10.55
C ALA A 381 15.59 2.94 10.43
N LEU A 382 16.56 3.87 10.39
CA LEU A 382 16.29 5.29 10.17
C LEU A 382 15.62 5.55 8.80
N LEU A 383 16.15 4.97 7.71
CA LEU A 383 15.54 5.06 6.38
C LEU A 383 14.11 4.48 6.38
N GLY A 384 13.92 3.33 7.05
CA GLY A 384 12.61 2.71 7.20
C GLY A 384 11.61 3.61 7.92
N LEU A 385 12.02 4.29 9.00
CA LEU A 385 11.19 5.23 9.73
C LEU A 385 10.85 6.47 8.91
N LEU A 386 11.81 7.04 8.17
CA LEU A 386 11.58 8.19 7.28
C LEU A 386 10.51 7.87 6.22
N LEU A 387 10.56 6.66 5.64
CA LEU A 387 9.57 6.19 4.67
C LEU A 387 8.19 5.91 5.29
N LEU A 388 8.12 5.49 6.55
CA LEU A 388 6.83 5.26 7.23
C LEU A 388 6.09 6.55 7.54
N VAL A 389 6.82 7.61 7.90
CA VAL A 389 6.26 8.94 8.15
C VAL A 389 6.16 9.77 6.88
N TYR A 390 6.45 9.18 5.72
CA TYR A 390 6.41 9.86 4.44
C TYR A 390 4.99 10.37 4.13
N VAL A 391 4.92 11.60 3.64
CA VAL A 391 3.67 12.25 3.24
C VAL A 391 3.83 12.83 1.84
N GLU A 392 2.90 12.46 0.97
CA GLU A 392 2.68 13.08 -0.32
C GLU A 392 1.71 14.25 -0.07
N ALA A 393 2.18 15.50 -0.18
CA ALA A 393 1.42 16.71 0.17
C ALA A 393 1.61 17.83 -0.86
#